data_AF-A0A2W1BB66-F1
#
_entry.id   AF-A0A2W1BB66-F1
#
_cell.length_a   1.000
_cell.length_b   1.000
_cell.length_c   1.000
_cell.angle_alpha   90.00
_cell.angle_beta   90.00
_cell.angle_gamma   90.00
#
_symmetry.space_group_name_H-M   'P 1'
#
loop_
_entity.id
_entity.type
_entity.pdbx_description
1 polymer ?
#
loop_
_entity_poly.entity_id
_entity_poly.type
_entity_poly.pdbx_seq_one_letter_code
_entity_poly.pdbx_strand_id
1 'polypeptide(L)'
;MRRITFTSESVDKCQLIFGKDLINSLPQSIRIVDSGFKKVYGKMLKDEYLMPGGEHIKSIDRVFEIYQLVRTSKSKAITVIGGGSIIDLVGYASAGHTEIEKLFLFPTTTVSQIMPAVNGFGVNFEFVKDLLSSIAGSILIKGYPLSLYKS
;
A
#
# COMPACT_ATOMS: atom_id res chain seq x y z
N MET A 1 16.68 7.29 11.08
CA MET A 1 15.63 6.26 10.86
C MET A 1 15.33 5.62 12.21
N ARG A 2 14.06 5.42 12.54
CA ARG A 2 13.61 4.70 13.73
C ARG A 2 12.71 3.54 13.28
N ARG A 3 12.76 2.42 14.01
CA ARG A 3 12.02 1.20 13.69
C ARG A 3 11.32 0.69 14.94
N ILE A 4 10.03 0.44 14.85
CA ILE A 4 9.25 -0.30 15.85
C ILE A 4 8.89 -1.64 15.21
N THR A 5 9.13 -2.74 15.92
CA THR A 5 8.76 -4.09 15.47
C THR A 5 7.73 -4.63 16.44
N PHE A 6 6.64 -5.18 15.91
CA PHE A 6 5.63 -5.85 16.71
C PHE A 6 5.20 -7.14 16.00
N THR A 7 4.75 -8.09 16.79
CA THR A 7 4.22 -9.37 16.33
C THR A 7 2.72 -9.37 16.63
N SER A 8 1.92 -9.78 15.66
CA SER A 8 0.51 -10.10 15.90
C SER A 8 0.40 -11.61 16.06
N GLU A 9 -0.59 -12.09 16.83
CA GLU A 9 -0.89 -13.53 16.91
C GLU A 9 -1.20 -14.15 15.54
N SER A 10 -1.67 -13.32 14.60
CA SER A 10 -2.06 -13.74 13.24
C SER A 10 -1.04 -13.39 12.16
N VAL A 11 0.03 -12.64 12.48
CA VAL A 11 1.00 -12.14 11.50
C VAL A 11 2.42 -12.26 12.04
N ASP A 12 3.24 -13.08 11.37
CA ASP A 12 4.58 -13.50 11.81
C ASP A 12 5.50 -12.34 12.21
N LYS A 13 5.45 -11.19 11.50
CA LYS A 13 6.24 -10.00 11.86
C LYS A 13 5.80 -8.74 11.11
N CYS A 14 5.40 -7.71 11.84
CA CYS A 14 5.17 -6.38 11.31
C CYS A 14 6.30 -5.44 11.76
N GLN A 15 6.79 -4.59 10.85
CA GLN A 15 7.69 -3.49 11.20
C GLN A 15 7.09 -2.18 10.75
N LEU A 16 7.16 -1.18 11.62
CA LEU A 16 6.89 0.22 11.33
C LEU A 16 8.23 0.95 11.23
N ILE A 17 8.49 1.56 10.08
CA ILE A 17 9.72 2.34 9.84
C ILE A 17 9.36 3.81 9.61
N PHE A 18 10.00 4.70 10.38
CA PHE A 18 9.81 6.14 10.32
C PHE A 18 11.14 6.89 10.21
N GLY A 19 11.14 7.99 9.46
CA GLY A 19 12.33 8.79 9.24
C GLY A 19 12.21 9.69 8.01
N LYS A 20 13.19 10.57 7.85
CA LYS A 20 13.34 11.38 6.64
C LYS A 20 13.81 10.50 5.47
N ASP A 21 13.41 10.88 4.26
CA ASP A 21 13.88 10.31 2.98
C ASP A 21 13.66 8.80 2.79
N LEU A 22 12.69 8.20 3.50
CA LEU A 22 12.40 6.77 3.39
C LEU A 22 12.02 6.32 1.98
N ILE A 23 11.43 7.21 1.18
CA ILE A 23 11.03 6.94 -0.21
C ILE A 23 12.22 6.53 -1.10
N ASN A 24 13.43 6.99 -0.78
CA ASN A 24 14.65 6.62 -1.49
C ASN A 24 15.19 5.23 -1.06
N SER A 25 14.71 4.71 0.07
CA SER A 25 15.08 3.40 0.63
C SER A 25 14.01 2.32 0.41
N LEU A 26 13.08 2.57 -0.52
CA LEU A 26 12.03 1.62 -0.86
C LEU A 26 12.63 0.35 -1.49
N PRO A 27 12.16 -0.84 -1.07
CA PRO A 27 12.62 -2.10 -1.63
C PRO A 27 12.26 -2.22 -3.11
N GLN A 28 13.02 -3.03 -3.85
CA GLN A 28 12.69 -3.37 -5.23
C GLN A 28 11.34 -4.12 -5.27
N SER A 29 10.39 -3.55 -6.01
CA SER A 29 9.00 -3.99 -6.05
C SER A 29 8.29 -3.26 -7.19
N ILE A 30 7.12 -3.76 -7.60
CA ILE A 30 6.14 -2.99 -8.36
C ILE A 30 5.68 -1.83 -7.47
N ARG A 31 5.70 -0.59 -7.96
CA ARG A 31 5.27 0.58 -7.16
C ARG A 31 3.92 1.07 -7.64
N ILE A 32 2.87 0.83 -6.88
CA ILE A 32 1.54 1.38 -7.18
C ILE A 32 1.41 2.70 -6.43
N VAL A 33 1.26 3.81 -7.16
CA VAL A 33 1.40 5.17 -6.62
C VAL A 33 0.14 5.99 -6.86
N ASP A 34 -0.37 6.58 -5.79
CA ASP A 34 -1.48 7.55 -5.83
C ASP A 34 -1.07 8.77 -6.67
N SER A 35 -1.82 9.01 -7.74
CA SER A 35 -1.61 10.15 -8.65
C SER A 35 -1.71 11.52 -7.96
N GLY A 36 -2.50 11.65 -6.89
CA GLY A 36 -2.56 12.84 -6.05
C GLY A 36 -1.27 13.06 -5.28
N PHE A 37 -0.73 12.00 -4.66
CA PHE A 37 0.59 12.04 -4.02
C PHE A 37 1.68 12.41 -5.02
N LYS A 38 1.65 11.79 -6.21
CA LYS A 38 2.63 12.02 -7.27
C LYS A 38 2.75 13.50 -7.66
N LYS A 39 1.61 14.20 -7.76
CA LYS A 39 1.57 15.64 -8.06
C LYS A 39 2.30 16.48 -7.01
N VAL A 40 2.21 16.11 -5.73
CA VAL A 40 2.86 16.81 -4.62
C VAL A 40 4.34 16.45 -4.51
N TYR A 41 4.68 15.17 -4.67
CA TYR A 41 6.06 14.68 -4.53
C TYR A 41 6.97 15.11 -5.70
N GLY A 42 6.43 15.22 -6.91
CA GLY A 42 7.09 15.84 -8.06
C GLY A 42 8.24 15.04 -8.70
N LYS A 43 8.61 13.86 -8.18
CA LYS A 43 9.68 13.02 -8.74
C LYS A 43 9.16 11.69 -9.29
N MET A 44 9.80 11.19 -10.34
CA MET A 44 9.58 9.85 -10.89
C MET A 44 10.23 8.78 -10.03
N LEU A 45 9.43 7.79 -9.64
CA LEU A 45 9.91 6.57 -9.02
C LEU A 45 10.13 5.53 -10.12
N LYS A 46 11.18 4.73 -9.96
CA LYS A 46 11.44 3.61 -10.86
C LYS A 46 10.31 2.57 -10.72
N ASP A 47 9.88 2.00 -11.85
CA ASP A 47 8.85 0.95 -11.90
C ASP A 47 7.51 1.40 -11.26
N GLU A 48 7.15 2.68 -11.43
CA GLU A 48 5.89 3.25 -10.95
C GLU A 48 4.71 2.95 -11.89
N TYR A 49 3.60 2.55 -11.28
CA TYR A 49 2.29 2.46 -11.88
C TYR A 49 1.37 3.45 -11.17
N LEU A 50 0.88 4.44 -11.92
CA LEU A 50 0.01 5.48 -11.36
C LEU A 50 -1.44 5.00 -11.31
N MET A 51 -2.08 5.21 -10.17
CA MET A 51 -3.50 4.93 -9.98
C MET A 51 -4.19 6.16 -9.36
N PRO A 52 -5.46 6.45 -9.72
CA PRO A 52 -6.22 7.47 -9.02
C PRO A 52 -6.31 7.18 -7.51
N GLY A 53 -6.38 8.24 -6.71
CA GLY A 53 -6.70 8.14 -5.29
C GLY A 53 -8.21 8.28 -5.05
N GLY A 54 -8.64 7.99 -3.83
CA GLY A 54 -10.03 8.19 -3.38
C GLY A 54 -10.88 6.92 -3.37
N GLU A 55 -12.06 7.02 -2.78
CA GLU A 55 -12.86 5.84 -2.40
C GLU A 55 -13.35 4.99 -3.59
N HIS A 56 -13.58 5.61 -4.74
CA HIS A 56 -14.09 4.95 -5.94
C HIS A 56 -13.14 3.88 -6.52
N ILE A 57 -11.86 3.92 -6.15
CA ILE A 57 -10.89 2.93 -6.65
C ILE A 57 -10.99 1.58 -5.94
N LYS A 58 -11.62 1.53 -4.77
CA LYS A 58 -11.88 0.28 -4.03
C LYS A 58 -12.98 -0.51 -4.74
N SER A 59 -12.64 -1.11 -5.88
CA SER A 59 -13.55 -1.91 -6.71
C SER A 59 -12.86 -3.18 -7.21
N ILE A 60 -13.66 -4.21 -7.51
CA ILE A 60 -13.14 -5.49 -8.01
C ILE A 60 -12.44 -5.35 -9.36
N ASP A 61 -12.89 -4.43 -10.22
CA ASP A 61 -12.24 -4.17 -11.52
C ASP A 61 -10.79 -3.72 -11.34
N ARG A 62 -10.54 -2.88 -10.33
CA ARG A 62 -9.19 -2.42 -9.98
C ARG A 62 -8.34 -3.51 -9.34
N VAL A 63 -8.95 -4.51 -8.70
CA VAL A 63 -8.23 -5.71 -8.24
C VAL A 63 -7.71 -6.49 -9.45
N PHE A 64 -8.55 -6.69 -10.47
CA PHE A 64 -8.10 -7.37 -11.70
C PHE A 64 -7.04 -6.59 -12.47
N GLU A 65 -7.10 -5.26 -12.47
CA GLU A 65 -6.04 -4.40 -13.00
C GLU A 65 -4.70 -4.71 -12.31
N ILE A 66 -4.68 -4.82 -10.98
CA ILE A 66 -3.47 -5.17 -10.21
C ILE A 66 -2.97 -6.58 -10.57
N TYR A 67 -3.87 -7.55 -10.74
CA TYR A 67 -3.48 -8.91 -11.14
C TYR A 67 -2.79 -8.94 -12.51
N GLN A 68 -3.24 -8.12 -13.47
CA GLN A 68 -2.55 -8.01 -14.76
C GLN A 68 -1.16 -7.37 -14.62
N LEU A 69 -0.99 -6.40 -13.72
CA LEU A 69 0.32 -5.80 -13.44
C LEU A 69 1.30 -6.81 -12.84
N VAL A 70 0.83 -7.64 -11.91
CA VAL A 70 1.64 -8.70 -11.30
C VAL A 70 2.06 -9.71 -12.35
N ARG A 71 1.12 -10.20 -13.15
CA ARG A 71 1.36 -11.19 -14.22
C ARG A 71 2.41 -10.74 -15.24
N THR A 72 2.49 -9.44 -15.52
CA THR A 72 3.43 -8.87 -16.49
C THR A 72 4.76 -8.43 -15.87
N SER A 73 4.88 -8.48 -14.54
CA SER A 73 6.07 -8.11 -13.80
C SER A 73 6.93 -9.33 -13.46
N LYS A 74 8.25 -9.12 -13.35
CA LYS A 74 9.18 -10.12 -12.79
C LYS A 74 9.29 -10.05 -11.27
N SER A 75 8.71 -9.02 -10.66
CA SER A 75 8.79 -8.79 -9.21
C SER A 75 7.55 -9.35 -8.51
N LYS A 76 7.80 -10.17 -7.48
CA LYS A 76 6.79 -10.74 -6.60
C LYS A 76 6.48 -9.87 -5.37
N ALA A 77 6.91 -8.62 -5.40
CA ALA A 77 6.73 -7.69 -4.30
C ALA A 77 6.05 -6.42 -4.78
N ILE A 78 5.17 -5.86 -3.95
CA ILE A 78 4.45 -4.63 -4.23
C ILE A 78 4.75 -3.61 -3.13
N THR A 79 5.06 -2.37 -3.54
CA THR A 79 4.99 -1.20 -2.66
C THR A 79 3.81 -0.35 -3.09
N VAL A 80 2.85 -0.12 -2.19
CA VAL A 80 1.79 0.87 -2.39
C VAL A 80 2.16 2.19 -1.72
N ILE A 81 2.00 3.29 -2.45
CA ILE A 81 2.31 4.66 -2.00
C ILE A 81 1.05 5.50 -2.13
N GLY A 82 0.40 5.84 -1.02
CA GLY A 82 -0.82 6.64 -1.05
C GLY A 82 -1.62 6.64 0.24
N GLY A 83 -2.88 7.09 0.15
CA GLY A 83 -3.83 7.09 1.27
C GLY A 83 -4.50 5.73 1.53
N GLY A 84 -5.48 5.72 2.44
CA GLY A 84 -6.18 4.50 2.86
C GLY A 84 -6.81 3.72 1.71
N SER A 85 -7.52 4.39 0.79
CA SER A 85 -8.28 3.68 -0.26
C SER A 85 -7.40 2.86 -1.22
N ILE A 86 -6.21 3.36 -1.59
CA ILE A 86 -5.29 2.60 -2.45
C ILE A 86 -4.53 1.53 -1.69
N ILE A 87 -4.25 1.77 -0.41
CA ILE A 87 -3.69 0.75 0.50
C ILE A 87 -4.66 -0.41 0.65
N ASP A 88 -5.94 -0.12 0.87
CA ASP A 88 -7.00 -1.13 0.97
C ASP A 88 -7.11 -1.95 -0.32
N LEU A 89 -7.22 -1.29 -1.47
CA LEU A 89 -7.31 -1.96 -2.76
C LEU A 89 -6.10 -2.88 -3.02
N VAL A 90 -4.88 -2.35 -2.88
CA VAL A 90 -3.65 -3.11 -3.17
C VAL A 90 -3.45 -4.21 -2.14
N GLY A 91 -3.77 -3.96 -0.88
CA GLY A 91 -3.70 -4.95 0.18
C GLY A 91 -4.66 -6.11 -0.04
N TYR A 92 -5.91 -5.81 -0.39
CA TYR A 92 -6.90 -6.84 -0.73
C TYR A 92 -6.45 -7.69 -1.93
N ALA A 93 -6.00 -7.05 -3.01
CA ALA A 93 -5.45 -7.75 -4.16
C ALA A 93 -4.24 -8.63 -3.78
N SER A 94 -3.35 -8.11 -2.92
CA SER A 94 -2.16 -8.83 -2.46
C SER A 94 -2.50 -10.07 -1.64
N ALA A 95 -3.51 -9.99 -0.77
CA ALA A 95 -3.95 -11.11 0.04
C ALA A 95 -4.59 -12.24 -0.81
N GLY A 96 -5.21 -11.89 -1.94
CA GLY A 96 -5.89 -12.84 -2.84
C GLY A 96 -5.04 -13.44 -3.95
N HIS A 97 -3.76 -13.07 -4.10
CA HIS A 97 -2.95 -13.44 -5.26
C HIS A 97 -1.65 -14.15 -4.87
N THR A 98 -1.51 -15.42 -5.25
CA THR A 98 -0.43 -16.32 -4.81
C THR A 98 0.98 -15.93 -5.27
N GLU A 99 1.11 -15.16 -6.35
CA GLU A 99 2.43 -14.69 -6.82
C GLU A 99 2.97 -13.47 -6.07
N ILE A 100 2.14 -12.80 -5.26
CA ILE A 100 2.57 -11.67 -4.43
C ILE A 100 3.11 -12.22 -3.12
N GLU A 101 4.43 -12.21 -2.96
CA GLU A 101 5.12 -12.72 -1.78
C GLU A 101 5.32 -11.65 -0.69
N LYS A 102 5.36 -10.35 -1.07
CA LYS A 102 5.64 -9.25 -0.13
C LYS A 102 4.84 -8.00 -0.44
N LEU A 103 4.22 -7.44 0.59
CA LEU A 103 3.52 -6.15 0.53
C LEU A 103 4.20 -5.11 1.43
N PHE A 104 4.53 -3.97 0.84
CA PHE A 104 5.06 -2.80 1.54
C PHE A 104 4.07 -1.64 1.48
N LEU A 105 3.69 -1.13 2.65
CA LEU A 105 2.78 0.01 2.75
C LEU A 105 3.58 1.30 3.00
N PHE A 106 3.42 2.30 2.13
CA PHE A 106 3.93 3.66 2.31
C PHE A 106 2.75 4.64 2.42
N PRO A 107 2.18 4.79 3.63
CA PRO A 107 1.02 5.65 3.83
C PRO A 107 1.36 7.13 3.76
N THR A 108 0.62 7.87 2.94
CA THR A 108 0.87 9.30 2.68
C THR A 108 -0.13 10.23 3.37
N THR A 109 -1.26 9.69 3.83
CA THR A 109 -2.26 10.44 4.60
C THR A 109 -2.12 10.16 6.09
N THR A 110 -2.42 11.15 6.94
CA THR A 110 -2.38 11.02 8.40
C THR A 110 -3.21 9.85 8.89
N VAL A 111 -4.44 9.69 8.37
CA VAL A 111 -5.33 8.59 8.76
C VAL A 111 -4.69 7.23 8.47
N SER A 112 -4.16 7.02 7.26
CA SER A 112 -3.48 5.77 6.90
C SER A 112 -2.17 5.52 7.66
N GLN A 113 -1.56 6.56 8.25
CA GLN A 113 -0.34 6.44 9.06
C GLN A 113 -0.63 6.04 10.51
N ILE A 114 -1.72 6.55 11.09
CA ILE A 114 -2.10 6.25 12.48
C ILE A 114 -2.94 4.98 12.60
N MET A 115 -3.65 4.62 11.53
CA MET A 115 -4.48 3.43 11.44
C MET A 115 -3.90 2.51 10.36
N PRO A 116 -2.75 1.86 10.64
CA PRO A 116 -2.22 0.87 9.72
C PRO A 116 -3.24 -0.27 9.55
N ALA A 117 -3.22 -0.92 8.39
CA ALA A 117 -4.14 -1.98 7.97
C ALA A 117 -3.98 -3.30 8.78
N VAL A 118 -3.98 -3.20 10.11
CA VAL A 118 -3.85 -4.32 11.05
C VAL A 118 -5.11 -5.18 11.02
N ASN A 119 -6.27 -4.56 10.81
CA ASN A 119 -7.57 -5.26 10.75
C ASN A 119 -7.87 -5.82 9.35
N GLY A 120 -6.92 -5.77 8.42
CA GLY A 120 -7.11 -6.21 7.05
C GLY A 120 -7.40 -5.07 6.08
N PHE A 121 -7.90 -5.46 4.91
CA PHE A 121 -8.13 -4.59 3.76
C PHE A 121 -9.53 -4.79 3.20
N GLY A 122 -10.19 -3.70 2.80
CA GLY A 122 -11.58 -3.70 2.32
C GLY A 122 -11.74 -3.18 0.90
N VAL A 123 -12.63 -3.79 0.12
CA VAL A 123 -12.99 -3.34 -1.23
C VAL A 123 -14.52 -3.24 -1.32
N ASN A 124 -15.00 -2.20 -2.00
CA ASN A 124 -16.43 -1.95 -2.16
C ASN A 124 -16.99 -2.88 -3.23
N PHE A 125 -18.22 -3.37 -3.02
CA PHE A 125 -18.90 -4.24 -3.96
C PHE A 125 -20.41 -4.02 -3.86
N GLU A 126 -21.11 -3.99 -5.01
CA GLU A 126 -22.57 -3.80 -5.08
C GLU A 126 -23.09 -2.62 -4.23
N PHE A 127 -22.42 -1.47 -4.33
CA PHE A 127 -22.73 -0.23 -3.57
C PHE A 127 -22.56 -0.32 -2.05
N VAL A 128 -22.07 -1.45 -1.53
CA VAL A 128 -21.74 -1.65 -0.13
C VAL A 128 -20.25 -1.38 0.09
N LYS A 129 -19.94 -0.51 1.04
CA LYS A 129 -18.55 -0.21 1.41
C LYS A 129 -17.91 -1.38 2.14
N ASP A 130 -16.66 -1.68 1.80
CA ASP A 130 -15.83 -2.68 2.48
C ASP A 130 -16.48 -4.07 2.63
N LEU A 131 -17.39 -4.41 1.71
CA LEU A 131 -18.11 -5.68 1.73
C LEU A 131 -17.17 -6.87 1.51
N LEU A 132 -16.21 -6.71 0.62
CA LEU A 132 -15.17 -7.71 0.38
C LEU A 132 -13.96 -7.37 1.24
N SER A 133 -13.58 -8.26 2.15
CA SER A 133 -12.46 -8.03 3.04
C SER A 133 -11.46 -9.19 3.05
N SER A 134 -10.22 -8.88 3.38
CA SER A 134 -9.13 -9.83 3.53
C SER A 134 -8.34 -9.55 4.79
N ILE A 135 -7.79 -10.60 5.41
CA ILE A 135 -6.89 -10.44 6.54
C ILE A 135 -5.52 -10.00 6.04
N ALA A 136 -4.88 -9.12 6.79
CA ALA A 136 -3.48 -8.76 6.60
C ALA A 136 -2.56 -9.98 6.74
N GLY A 137 -1.86 -10.37 5.67
CA GLY A 137 -0.74 -11.33 5.75
C GLY A 137 0.51 -10.74 6.40
N SER A 138 1.71 -11.25 6.10
CA SER A 138 2.99 -10.65 6.54
C SER A 138 3.20 -9.24 5.94
N ILE A 139 2.67 -8.22 6.59
CA ILE A 139 2.76 -6.82 6.15
C ILE A 139 4.03 -6.18 6.71
N LEU A 140 4.88 -5.64 5.82
CA LEU A 140 5.95 -4.73 6.23
C LEU A 140 5.52 -3.27 5.98
N ILE A 141 5.26 -2.51 7.05
CA ILE A 141 4.82 -1.12 6.95
C ILE A 141 6.04 -0.19 6.91
N LYS A 142 6.36 0.31 5.73
CA LYS A 142 7.46 1.26 5.53
C LYS A 142 6.91 2.63 5.18
N GLY A 143 6.77 3.53 6.16
CA GLY A 143 6.64 4.94 5.82
C GLY A 143 6.02 5.82 6.88
N TYR A 144 6.77 6.85 7.28
CA TYR A 144 6.26 8.14 7.73
C TYR A 144 7.00 9.22 6.94
N PRO A 145 6.35 9.97 6.03
CA PRO A 145 6.91 11.19 5.49
C PRO A 145 6.75 12.30 6.54
N LEU A 146 7.77 12.51 7.38
CA LEU A 146 7.85 13.70 8.24
C LEU A 146 8.01 15.02 7.44
N SER A 147 8.01 14.97 6.10
CA SER A 147 8.44 16.08 5.24
C SER A 147 7.42 16.57 4.20
N LEU A 148 6.18 16.06 4.18
CA LEU A 148 5.17 16.54 3.20
C LEU A 148 4.23 17.62 3.74
N TYR A 149 4.26 17.88 5.04
CA TYR A 149 3.69 19.08 5.62
C TYR A 149 4.85 19.99 6.02
N LYS A 150 5.30 20.82 5.09
CA LYS A 150 5.97 22.07 5.48
C LYS A 150 4.91 22.94 6.15
N SER A 151 5.31 23.53 7.27
CA SER A 151 4.70 24.64 8.01
C SER A 151 3.95 25.63 7.14
#